data_AF-A0A955YMP9-F1
#
_entry.id   AF-A0A955YMP9-F1
#
_cell.length_a   1.000
_cell.length_b   1.000
_cell.length_c   1.000
_cell.angle_alpha   90.00
_cell.angle_beta   90.00
_cell.angle_gamma   90.00
#
_symmetry.space_group_name_H-M   'P 1'
#
loop_
_entity.id
_entity.type
_entity.pdbx_description
1 polymer ?
#
loop_
_entity_poly.entity_id
_entity_poly.type
_entity_poly.pdbx_seq_one_letter_code
_entity_poly.pdbx_strand_id
1 'polypeptide(L)'
;MVCVPPASRRLRPLSVLLLFALGGLGGALSGCSGSGSTDTGDVPSDERVPEPTPPPAPPDPLYDAEGRLLPSERVLGGLTLPRGLENEQQGNHRHIFDARVPAAKLVQYFGPRLFTGQVDPHGQGASFLGATPLRPSGTAYRMDVLVTARGAHRSALVIRLTDVPTARPSAPTEEDLRAYHERLD
;
A
#
# COMPACT_ATOMS: atom_id res chain seq x y z
N MET A 1 -9.29 14.17 48.69
CA MET A 1 -10.40 14.79 47.92
C MET A 1 -10.01 16.23 47.68
N VAL A 2 -9.45 16.51 46.50
CA VAL A 2 -8.99 17.86 46.10
C VAL A 2 -9.63 18.14 44.75
N CYS A 3 -10.51 19.14 44.75
CA CYS A 3 -11.14 19.72 43.57
C CYS A 3 -10.28 20.87 43.02
N VAL A 4 -10.65 21.35 41.81
CA VAL A 4 -10.29 22.62 41.13
C VAL A 4 -9.25 22.43 39.98
N PRO A 5 -9.40 23.05 38.77
CA PRO A 5 -10.55 23.12 37.83
C PRO A 5 -10.12 22.83 36.34
N PRO A 6 -11.03 22.82 35.35
CA PRO A 6 -10.68 22.67 33.93
C PRO A 6 -10.40 24.03 33.26
N ALA A 7 -9.24 24.20 32.61
CA ALA A 7 -8.93 25.39 31.82
C ALA A 7 -9.14 25.13 30.32
N SER A 8 -9.98 25.97 29.75
CA SER A 8 -10.56 25.89 28.42
C SER A 8 -9.68 26.55 27.35
N ARG A 9 -9.90 26.12 26.09
CA ARG A 9 -9.81 26.88 24.83
C ARG A 9 -8.48 27.56 24.48
N ARG A 10 -7.95 27.24 23.29
CA ARG A 10 -7.75 28.25 22.23
C ARG A 10 -8.04 27.66 20.85
N LEU A 11 -9.16 28.09 20.27
CA LEU A 11 -9.38 28.10 18.83
C LEU A 11 -8.26 28.94 18.20
N ARG A 12 -7.64 28.41 17.14
CA ARG A 12 -6.81 29.24 16.24
C ARG A 12 -7.65 29.73 15.06
N PRO A 13 -7.52 31.01 14.69
CA PRO A 13 -8.40 31.66 13.72
C PRO A 13 -8.02 31.39 12.25
N LEU A 14 -9.07 31.53 11.44
CA LEU A 14 -9.11 31.86 10.01
C LEU A 14 -8.10 32.97 9.63
N SER A 15 -7.36 32.79 8.54
CA SER A 15 -6.72 33.85 7.73
C SER A 15 -6.79 33.41 6.26
N VAL A 16 -7.72 33.92 5.45
CA VAL A 16 -7.69 35.18 4.65
C VAL A 16 -6.69 35.14 3.47
N LEU A 17 -7.20 34.69 2.32
CA LEU A 17 -7.33 35.36 1.00
C LEU A 17 -6.26 36.39 0.53
N LEU A 18 -5.65 36.13 -0.64
CA LEU A 18 -5.05 37.09 -1.60
C LEU A 18 -4.80 36.31 -2.92
N LEU A 19 -5.47 36.46 -4.09
CA LEU A 19 -5.81 37.54 -5.05
C LEU A 19 -4.64 38.10 -5.92
N PHE A 20 -4.85 38.01 -7.25
CA PHE A 20 -4.18 38.67 -8.41
C PHE A 20 -2.76 38.18 -8.80
N ALA A 21 -2.30 38.13 -10.06
CA ALA A 21 -2.68 38.76 -11.35
C ALA A 21 -2.25 37.85 -12.53
N LEU A 22 -3.00 37.70 -13.63
CA LEU A 22 -2.94 38.48 -14.89
C LEU A 22 -1.54 38.83 -15.44
N GLY A 23 -1.23 38.31 -16.64
CA GLY A 23 -0.19 38.76 -17.57
C GLY A 23 0.29 37.59 -18.45
N GLY A 24 0.35 37.64 -19.78
CA GLY A 24 0.09 38.69 -20.76
C GLY A 24 0.30 38.09 -22.17
N LEU A 25 -0.41 38.64 -23.16
CA LEU A 25 -0.27 38.42 -24.60
C LEU A 25 1.13 38.82 -25.11
N GLY A 26 1.58 38.21 -26.22
CA GLY A 26 2.37 38.97 -27.20
C GLY A 26 3.21 38.18 -28.22
N GLY A 27 2.90 38.39 -29.50
CA GLY A 27 3.86 38.45 -30.61
C GLY A 27 4.15 37.16 -31.38
N ALA A 28 4.35 37.12 -32.69
CA ALA A 28 4.03 37.94 -33.86
C ALA A 28 4.57 37.16 -35.09
N LEU A 29 3.96 37.38 -36.25
CA LEU A 29 4.22 36.77 -37.55
C LEU A 29 5.54 37.27 -38.18
N SER A 30 6.22 36.41 -38.96
CA SER A 30 7.08 36.66 -40.16
C SER A 30 8.03 35.46 -40.33
N GLY A 31 8.31 34.86 -41.49
CA GLY A 31 7.99 35.16 -42.89
C GLY A 31 8.83 34.26 -43.83
N CYS A 32 8.61 34.45 -45.13
CA CYS A 32 9.44 34.09 -46.30
C CYS A 32 9.57 32.64 -46.80
N SER A 33 8.74 32.39 -47.82
CA SER A 33 9.05 31.80 -49.14
C SER A 33 10.47 31.27 -49.42
N GLY A 34 10.52 30.00 -49.82
CA GLY A 34 11.63 29.42 -50.58
C GLY A 34 11.06 28.51 -51.66
N SER A 35 11.24 28.91 -52.92
CA SER A 35 10.85 28.19 -54.13
C SER A 35 11.90 27.13 -54.50
N GLY A 36 11.43 25.98 -54.96
CA GLY A 36 12.15 25.14 -55.93
C GLY A 36 12.81 23.90 -55.34
N SER A 37 12.26 22.73 -55.68
CA SER A 37 12.86 21.78 -56.62
C SER A 37 11.96 20.57 -56.72
N THR A 38 11.51 20.28 -57.94
CA THR A 38 11.00 18.97 -58.35
C THR A 38 12.03 17.93 -58.03
N ASP A 39 11.77 17.14 -56.99
CA ASP A 39 12.47 15.88 -56.75
C ASP A 39 11.45 14.76 -56.93
N THR A 40 11.64 14.01 -58.01
CA THR A 40 10.92 12.75 -58.28
C THR A 40 11.49 11.74 -57.29
N GLY A 41 11.04 11.81 -56.05
CA GLY A 41 11.36 10.85 -55.01
C GLY A 41 10.55 9.58 -55.21
N ASP A 42 11.26 8.48 -55.45
CA ASP A 42 10.82 7.10 -55.24
C ASP A 42 9.79 7.02 -54.10
N VAL A 43 8.60 6.50 -54.39
CA VAL A 43 7.60 6.16 -53.37
C VAL A 43 8.15 4.95 -52.61
N PRO A 44 8.61 5.07 -51.36
CA PRO A 44 8.96 3.90 -50.58
C PRO A 44 7.65 3.18 -50.31
N SER A 45 7.46 2.03 -50.95
CA SER A 45 6.35 1.12 -50.69
C SER A 45 6.59 0.42 -49.35
N ASP A 46 6.56 1.15 -48.23
CA ASP A 46 6.36 0.56 -46.89
C ASP A 46 6.02 1.64 -45.84
N GLU A 47 4.99 2.45 -46.06
CA GLU A 47 4.36 3.15 -44.94
C GLU A 47 3.44 2.15 -44.23
N ARG A 48 4.03 1.33 -43.35
CA ARG A 48 3.24 0.56 -42.39
C ARG A 48 2.48 1.54 -41.53
N VAL A 49 1.18 1.63 -41.76
CA VAL A 49 0.23 2.24 -40.81
C VAL A 49 0.54 1.62 -39.45
N PRO A 50 0.99 2.41 -38.45
CA PRO A 50 1.24 1.87 -37.12
C PRO A 50 -0.06 1.24 -36.62
N GLU A 51 0.01 -0.06 -36.33
CA GLU A 51 -1.12 -0.78 -35.75
C GLU A 51 -1.57 -0.03 -34.49
N PRO A 52 -2.87 0.31 -34.36
CA PRO A 52 -3.36 1.09 -33.24
C PRO A 52 -2.93 0.41 -31.93
N THR A 53 -2.15 1.11 -31.11
CA THR A 53 -1.78 0.58 -29.80
C THR A 53 -3.09 0.36 -29.02
N PRO A 54 -3.37 -0.88 -28.57
CA PRO A 54 -4.59 -1.14 -27.81
C PRO A 54 -4.62 -0.24 -26.57
N PRO A 55 -5.80 0.27 -26.20
CA PRO A 55 -5.93 1.15 -25.04
C PRO A 55 -5.45 0.42 -23.78
N PRO A 56 -4.88 1.14 -22.79
CA PRO A 56 -4.41 0.55 -21.56
C PRO A 56 -5.56 -0.18 -20.86
N ALA A 57 -5.27 -1.37 -20.34
CA ALA A 57 -6.23 -2.13 -19.55
C ALA A 57 -6.72 -1.30 -18.35
N PRO A 58 -8.00 -1.43 -17.97
CA PRO A 58 -8.52 -0.77 -16.77
C PRO A 58 -7.76 -1.27 -15.53
N PRO A 59 -7.55 -0.40 -14.52
CA PRO A 59 -6.88 -0.80 -13.30
C PRO A 59 -7.71 -1.85 -12.55
N ASP A 60 -7.00 -2.75 -11.87
CA ASP A 60 -7.60 -3.74 -11.01
C ASP A 60 -8.53 -3.09 -9.95
N PRO A 61 -9.74 -3.63 -9.73
CA PRO A 61 -10.62 -3.13 -8.68
C PRO A 61 -9.97 -3.30 -7.31
N LEU A 62 -10.12 -2.27 -6.46
CA LEU A 62 -9.59 -2.27 -5.09
C LEU A 62 -10.57 -2.85 -4.07
N TYR A 63 -11.86 -2.70 -4.34
CA TYR A 63 -12.94 -3.06 -3.43
C TYR A 63 -13.88 -4.10 -4.04
N ASP A 64 -14.44 -4.96 -3.21
CA ASP A 64 -15.58 -5.80 -3.57
C ASP A 64 -16.90 -5.01 -3.59
N ALA A 65 -18.00 -5.69 -3.91
CA ALA A 65 -19.34 -5.09 -3.95
C ALA A 65 -19.79 -4.56 -2.58
N GLU A 66 -19.23 -5.10 -1.49
CA GLU A 66 -19.50 -4.72 -0.11
C GLU A 66 -18.56 -3.59 0.39
N GLY A 67 -17.66 -3.10 -0.47
CA GLY A 67 -16.72 -2.03 -0.15
C GLY A 67 -15.54 -2.45 0.74
N ARG A 68 -15.20 -3.74 0.80
CA ARG A 68 -14.02 -4.28 1.51
C ARG A 68 -12.86 -4.41 0.55
N LEU A 69 -11.64 -4.30 1.09
CA LEU A 69 -10.43 -4.43 0.26
C LEU A 69 -10.29 -5.86 -0.25
N LEU A 70 -10.06 -5.96 -1.56
CA LEU A 70 -9.78 -7.23 -2.21
C LEU A 70 -8.33 -7.67 -1.91
N PRO A 71 -8.09 -8.98 -1.74
CA PRO A 71 -6.75 -9.51 -1.67
C PRO A 71 -6.01 -9.33 -3.01
N SER A 72 -4.71 -9.10 -2.93
CA SER A 72 -3.79 -9.18 -4.07
C SER A 72 -3.10 -10.54 -4.12
N GLU A 73 -2.34 -10.79 -5.18
CA GLU A 73 -1.49 -11.99 -5.30
C GLU A 73 -0.22 -11.91 -4.43
N ARG A 74 0.09 -10.73 -3.87
CA ARG A 74 1.30 -10.49 -3.10
C ARG A 74 1.16 -11.08 -1.69
N VAL A 75 2.19 -11.80 -1.27
CA VAL A 75 2.28 -12.42 0.06
C VAL A 75 3.57 -11.98 0.74
N LEU A 76 3.47 -11.53 1.99
CA LEU A 76 4.61 -11.14 2.82
C LEU A 76 4.53 -11.82 4.18
N GLY A 77 5.55 -12.62 4.54
CA GLY A 77 5.58 -13.31 5.83
C GLY A 77 4.39 -14.24 6.08
N GLY A 78 3.79 -14.78 5.00
CA GLY A 78 2.57 -15.57 5.03
C GLY A 78 1.27 -14.74 4.97
N LEU A 79 1.34 -13.41 5.08
CA LEU A 79 0.19 -12.52 5.01
C LEU A 79 -0.11 -12.11 3.57
N THR A 80 -1.31 -12.43 3.07
CA THR A 80 -1.80 -11.91 1.78
C THR A 80 -2.13 -10.42 1.89
N LEU A 81 -1.43 -9.60 1.11
CA LEU A 81 -1.59 -8.16 1.13
C LEU A 81 -2.82 -7.72 0.33
N PRO A 82 -3.51 -6.63 0.73
CA PRO A 82 -4.62 -6.08 -0.03
C PRO A 82 -4.14 -5.41 -1.32
N ARG A 83 -5.04 -5.27 -2.29
CA ARG A 83 -4.82 -4.42 -3.47
C ARG A 83 -4.69 -2.95 -3.06
N GLY A 84 -4.05 -2.15 -3.93
CA GLY A 84 -3.88 -0.71 -3.72
C GLY A 84 -2.67 -0.31 -2.88
N LEU A 85 -1.75 -1.25 -2.60
CA LEU A 85 -0.43 -1.00 -2.04
C LEU A 85 0.60 -0.77 -3.15
N GLU A 86 1.39 0.29 -3.01
CA GLU A 86 2.34 0.83 -3.98
C GLU A 86 3.68 1.16 -3.31
N ASN A 87 4.69 1.44 -4.13
CA ASN A 87 6.00 1.96 -3.71
C ASN A 87 6.63 1.19 -2.54
N GLU A 88 6.75 -0.14 -2.69
CA GLU A 88 7.39 -0.96 -1.66
C GLU A 88 8.86 -0.56 -1.50
N GLN A 89 9.21 -0.09 -0.31
CA GLN A 89 10.59 0.08 0.13
C GLN A 89 10.92 -1.01 1.13
N GLN A 90 11.98 -1.76 0.86
CA GLN A 90 12.39 -2.90 1.67
C GLN A 90 13.78 -2.68 2.26
N GLY A 91 13.96 -3.03 3.54
CA GLY A 91 15.26 -3.10 4.19
C GLY A 91 15.17 -3.62 5.62
N ASN A 92 16.16 -4.40 6.08
CA ASN A 92 16.24 -4.91 7.46
C ASN A 92 14.93 -5.56 7.97
N HIS A 93 14.34 -6.49 7.20
CA HIS A 93 13.04 -7.13 7.50
C HIS A 93 11.85 -6.18 7.66
N ARG A 94 12.00 -4.93 7.20
CA ARG A 94 10.97 -3.91 7.21
C ARG A 94 10.56 -3.61 5.78
N HIS A 95 9.25 -3.61 5.56
CA HIS A 95 8.60 -3.32 4.30
C HIS A 95 7.68 -2.13 4.51
N ILE A 96 7.84 -1.09 3.70
CA ILE A 96 7.08 0.14 3.77
C ILE A 96 6.32 0.28 2.46
N PHE A 97 5.01 0.50 2.55
CA PHE A 97 4.13 0.68 1.41
C PHE A 97 3.38 2.00 1.52
N ASP A 98 3.23 2.67 0.40
CA ASP A 98 2.21 3.68 0.20
C ASP A 98 0.91 2.99 -0.19
N ALA A 99 -0.24 3.54 0.21
CA ALA A 99 -1.53 2.95 -0.13
C ALA A 99 -2.51 4.00 -0.66
N ARG A 100 -3.21 3.67 -1.75
CA ARG A 100 -4.31 4.47 -2.33
C ARG A 100 -5.67 4.18 -1.69
N VAL A 101 -5.65 3.83 -0.41
CA VAL A 101 -6.86 3.46 0.34
C VAL A 101 -6.85 4.15 1.71
N PRO A 102 -8.02 4.40 2.32
CA PRO A 102 -8.08 4.93 3.68
C PRO A 102 -7.49 3.97 4.71
N ALA A 103 -6.83 4.50 5.74
CA ALA A 103 -6.25 3.70 6.83
C ALA A 103 -7.27 2.77 7.50
N ALA A 104 -8.50 3.26 7.73
CA ALA A 104 -9.57 2.46 8.33
C ALA A 104 -9.89 1.19 7.52
N LYS A 105 -9.76 1.23 6.18
CA LYS A 105 -9.98 0.08 5.31
C LYS A 105 -8.86 -0.96 5.45
N LEU A 106 -7.61 -0.52 5.61
CA LEU A 106 -6.50 -1.43 5.92
C LEU A 106 -6.67 -2.08 7.30
N VAL A 107 -7.07 -1.32 8.32
CA VAL A 107 -7.35 -1.88 9.66
C VAL A 107 -8.47 -2.93 9.58
N GLN A 108 -9.56 -2.65 8.86
CA GLN A 108 -10.65 -3.60 8.63
C GLN A 108 -10.20 -4.86 7.86
N TYR A 109 -9.24 -4.71 6.94
CA TYR A 109 -8.69 -5.83 6.19
C TYR A 109 -7.81 -6.72 7.06
N PHE A 110 -6.91 -6.13 7.85
CA PHE A 110 -5.93 -6.87 8.64
C PHE A 110 -6.48 -7.44 9.94
N GLY A 111 -7.43 -6.74 10.59
CA GLY A 111 -8.03 -7.16 11.86
C GLY A 111 -8.45 -8.64 11.90
N PRO A 112 -9.28 -9.12 10.97
CA PRO A 112 -9.71 -10.53 10.95
C PRO A 112 -8.68 -11.50 10.37
N ARG A 113 -7.51 -11.02 9.90
CA ARG A 113 -6.45 -11.84 9.27
C ARG A 113 -5.23 -12.03 10.17
N LEU A 114 -5.11 -11.24 11.23
CA LEU A 114 -3.99 -11.27 12.16
C LEU A 114 -4.45 -11.80 13.52
N PHE A 115 -3.69 -12.72 14.08
CA PHE A 115 -3.78 -13.13 15.47
C PHE A 115 -2.73 -12.36 16.28
N THR A 116 -3.17 -11.57 17.25
CA THR A 116 -2.28 -10.83 18.17
C THR A 116 -2.97 -10.60 19.50
N GLY A 117 -2.18 -10.54 20.58
CA GLY A 117 -2.63 -10.11 21.90
C GLY A 117 -2.56 -8.59 22.11
N GLN A 118 -2.00 -7.83 21.17
CA GLN A 118 -1.80 -6.39 21.32
C GLN A 118 -2.14 -5.62 20.04
N VAL A 119 -3.16 -4.77 20.16
CA VAL A 119 -3.60 -3.83 19.12
C VAL A 119 -3.67 -2.43 19.71
N ASP A 120 -2.88 -1.51 19.16
CA ASP A 120 -2.82 -0.12 19.61
C ASP A 120 -3.48 0.80 18.57
N PRO A 121 -4.77 1.14 18.73
CA PRO A 121 -5.49 2.02 17.80
C PRO A 121 -4.98 3.46 17.91
N HIS A 122 -4.91 4.16 16.77
CA HIS A 122 -4.50 5.56 16.75
C HIS A 122 -5.08 6.31 15.54
N GLY A 123 -5.91 7.32 15.81
CA GLY A 123 -6.65 8.03 14.76
C GLY A 123 -7.51 7.08 13.94
N GLN A 124 -7.28 7.01 12.63
CA GLN A 124 -7.93 6.04 11.72
C GLN A 124 -7.09 4.77 11.48
N GLY A 125 -5.92 4.68 12.10
CA GLY A 125 -4.96 3.59 11.97
C GLY A 125 -4.91 2.70 13.22
N ALA A 126 -4.04 1.70 13.16
CA ALA A 126 -3.76 0.81 14.28
C ALA A 126 -2.39 0.15 14.09
N SER A 127 -1.77 -0.23 15.21
CA SER A 127 -0.59 -1.09 15.23
C SER A 127 -0.98 -2.47 15.76
N PHE A 128 -0.67 -3.52 15.02
CA PHE A 128 -0.82 -4.91 15.43
C PHE A 128 0.57 -5.44 15.73
N LEU A 129 0.90 -5.63 17.00
CA LEU A 129 2.26 -5.98 17.43
C LEU A 129 2.41 -7.48 17.64
N GLY A 130 3.56 -8.05 17.26
CA GLY A 130 3.84 -9.49 17.42
C GLY A 130 2.78 -10.40 16.79
N ALA A 131 2.14 -9.93 15.73
CA ALA A 131 1.02 -10.60 15.10
C ALA A 131 1.48 -11.80 14.26
N THR A 132 0.63 -12.81 14.13
CA THR A 132 0.82 -13.95 13.22
C THR A 132 -0.37 -14.06 12.26
N PRO A 133 -0.18 -14.33 10.96
CA PRO A 133 -1.30 -14.53 10.04
C PRO A 133 -2.15 -15.74 10.41
N LEU A 134 -3.47 -15.58 10.47
CA LEU A 134 -4.41 -16.65 10.84
C LEU A 134 -4.54 -17.75 9.77
N ARG A 135 -4.41 -17.38 8.50
CA ARG A 135 -4.48 -18.29 7.35
C ARG A 135 -3.29 -18.00 6.43
N PRO A 136 -2.07 -18.41 6.82
CA PRO A 136 -0.87 -18.04 6.10
C PRO A 136 -0.83 -18.73 4.74
N SER A 137 -0.45 -17.96 3.71
CA SER A 137 -0.04 -18.53 2.43
C SER A 137 1.46 -18.81 2.48
N GLY A 138 1.83 -20.10 2.57
CA GLY A 138 3.23 -20.52 2.75
C GLY A 138 3.70 -20.42 4.21
N THR A 139 4.92 -19.94 4.41
CA THR A 139 5.55 -19.86 5.73
C THR A 139 5.02 -18.67 6.52
N ALA A 140 4.55 -18.92 7.75
CA ALA A 140 4.10 -17.87 8.66
C ALA A 140 5.27 -17.26 9.42
N TYR A 141 5.31 -15.93 9.45
CA TYR A 141 6.24 -15.15 10.25
C TYR A 141 5.46 -14.37 11.30
N ARG A 142 6.07 -14.17 12.47
CA ARG A 142 5.61 -13.11 13.38
C ARG A 142 6.02 -11.76 12.83
N MET A 143 5.14 -10.78 13.00
CA MET A 143 5.30 -9.47 12.41
C MET A 143 4.61 -8.36 13.20
N ASP A 144 5.15 -7.15 13.09
CA ASP A 144 4.46 -5.93 13.47
C ASP A 144 3.84 -5.31 12.21
N VAL A 145 2.56 -4.95 12.29
CA VAL A 145 1.82 -4.30 11.19
C VAL A 145 1.33 -2.93 11.67
N LEU A 146 1.87 -1.87 11.11
CA LEU A 146 1.53 -0.49 11.46
C LEU A 146 0.81 0.18 10.30
N VAL A 147 -0.40 0.65 10.55
CA VAL A 147 -1.23 1.37 9.59
C VAL A 147 -1.37 2.82 10.02
N THR A 148 -0.95 3.76 9.19
CA THR A 148 -1.02 5.20 9.50
C THR A 148 -1.75 5.98 8.41
N ALA A 149 -2.68 6.86 8.81
CA ALA A 149 -3.35 7.75 7.85
C ALA A 149 -2.40 8.82 7.31
N ARG A 150 -2.48 9.09 6.00
CA ARG A 150 -1.77 10.18 5.31
C ARG A 150 -2.71 11.22 4.71
N GLY A 151 -3.99 10.88 4.59
CA GLY A 151 -5.08 11.74 4.11
C GLY A 151 -6.39 10.94 4.06
N ALA A 152 -7.47 11.53 3.56
CA ALA A 152 -8.79 10.88 3.53
C ALA A 152 -8.81 9.56 2.74
N HIS A 153 -7.97 9.46 1.69
CA HIS A 153 -7.90 8.30 0.79
C HIS A 153 -6.48 7.76 0.63
N ARG A 154 -5.58 8.12 1.55
CA ARG A 154 -4.17 7.71 1.50
C ARG A 154 -3.71 7.25 2.87
N SER A 155 -2.92 6.18 2.90
CA SER A 155 -2.28 5.69 4.11
C SER A 155 -0.88 5.15 3.84
N ALA A 156 -0.12 4.97 4.90
CA ALA A 156 1.14 4.22 4.89
C ALA A 156 0.95 2.92 5.67
N LEU A 157 1.57 1.86 5.18
CA LEU A 157 1.63 0.55 5.82
C LEU A 157 3.09 0.20 6.05
N VAL A 158 3.43 -0.17 7.28
CA VAL A 158 4.74 -0.72 7.62
C VAL A 158 4.55 -2.13 8.15
N ILE A 159 5.24 -3.09 7.55
CA ILE A 159 5.28 -4.47 8.03
C ILE A 159 6.73 -4.76 8.41
N ARG A 160 6.95 -5.18 9.66
CA ARG A 160 8.26 -5.61 10.15
C ARG A 160 8.17 -7.08 10.52
N LEU A 161 8.96 -7.93 9.87
CA LEU A 161 9.05 -9.35 10.23
C LEU A 161 9.99 -9.48 11.44
N THR A 162 9.53 -10.13 12.52
CA THR A 162 10.26 -10.18 13.80
C THR A 162 10.95 -11.52 14.06
N ASP A 163 10.46 -12.62 13.48
CA ASP A 163 10.91 -13.98 13.84
C ASP A 163 11.46 -14.76 12.65
N VAL A 164 12.33 -15.72 12.94
CA VAL A 164 12.70 -16.84 12.05
C VAL A 164 11.46 -17.73 11.89
N PRO A 165 11.15 -18.26 10.69
CA PRO A 165 9.95 -19.06 10.43
C PRO A 165 9.49 -19.91 11.61
N THR A 166 8.31 -19.65 12.16
CA THR A 166 7.66 -20.68 12.96
C THR A 166 7.33 -21.80 11.98
N ALA A 167 8.19 -22.82 11.94
CA ALA A 167 7.97 -24.01 11.13
C ALA A 167 6.55 -24.51 11.37
N ARG A 168 5.93 -25.13 10.35
CA ARG A 168 4.72 -25.93 10.62
C ARG A 168 5.02 -26.84 11.80
N PRO A 169 4.10 -27.01 12.77
CA PRO A 169 4.27 -28.06 13.76
C PRO A 169 4.49 -29.36 13.01
N SER A 170 5.72 -29.87 13.05
CA SER A 170 6.05 -31.20 12.57
C SER A 170 5.32 -32.19 13.48
N ALA A 171 4.81 -33.27 12.91
CA ALA A 171 4.39 -34.40 13.74
C ALA A 171 5.58 -34.81 14.63
N PRO A 172 5.34 -35.19 15.89
CA PRO A 172 6.40 -35.72 16.75
C PRO A 172 7.14 -36.83 16.03
N THR A 173 8.46 -36.80 16.05
CA THR A 173 9.26 -37.90 15.50
C THR A 173 9.12 -39.13 16.39
N GLU A 174 9.43 -40.32 15.86
CA GLU A 174 9.43 -41.56 16.65
C GLU A 174 10.40 -41.51 17.83
N GLU A 175 11.46 -40.70 17.72
CA GLU A 175 12.41 -40.40 18.79
C GLU A 175 11.79 -39.51 19.88
N ASP A 176 11.02 -38.47 19.50
CA ASP A 176 10.29 -37.63 20.45
C ASP A 176 9.23 -38.42 21.23
N LEU A 177 8.54 -39.34 20.54
CA LEU A 177 7.57 -40.24 21.16
C LEU A 177 8.25 -41.17 22.16
N ARG A 178 9.40 -41.75 21.81
CA ARG A 178 10.18 -42.61 22.71
C ARG A 178 10.64 -41.86 23.96
N ALA A 179 11.20 -40.66 23.80
CA ALA A 179 11.65 -39.82 24.91
C ALA A 179 10.50 -39.31 25.81
N TYR A 180 9.26 -39.31 25.29
CA TYR A 180 8.06 -39.04 26.09
C TYR A 180 7.68 -40.25 26.94
N HIS A 181 7.69 -41.45 26.35
CA HIS A 181 7.40 -42.68 27.08
C HIS A 181 8.41 -42.95 28.21
N GLU A 182 9.71 -42.76 27.97
CA GLU A 182 10.76 -42.94 28.99
C GLU A 182 10.68 -41.97 30.17
N ARG A 183 9.97 -40.84 30.06
CA ARG A 183 9.75 -39.90 31.17
C ARG A 183 8.55 -40.23 32.05
N LEU A 184 7.68 -41.12 31.58
CA LEU A 184 6.47 -41.54 32.30
C LEU A 184 6.67 -42.82 33.12
N ASP A 185 7.75 -43.55 32.86
CA ASP A 185 8.21 -44.72 33.62
C ASP A 185 9.20 -44.33 34.74
#